data_AF-A0A9D3V6U3-F1
#
_entry.id   AF-A0A9D3V6U3-F1
#
_cell.length_a   1.000
_cell.length_b   1.000
_cell.length_c   1.000
_cell.angle_alpha   90.00
_cell.angle_beta   90.00
_cell.angle_gamma   90.00
#
_symmetry.space_group_name_H-M   'P 1'
#
loop_
_entity.id
_entity.type
_entity.pdbx_description
1 polymer ?
#
loop_
_entity_poly.entity_id
_entity_poly.type
_entity_poly.pdbx_seq_one_letter_code
_entity_poly.pdbx_strand_id
1 'polypeptide(L)'
;MRRTSVSLDKECINAQFGLTTVQDEHTLFIETITANSLSQVLKDLCIVYTRWTISSQECHTIERDSQKPIGKVWYHFLKSRLTSSTHNTIISNE
;
A
#
# COMPACT_ATOMS: atom_id res chain seq x y z
N MET A 1 -30.77 19.77 19.48
CA MET A 1 -29.41 19.62 18.91
C MET A 1 -29.51 18.81 17.63
N ARG A 2 -29.21 19.39 16.46
CA ARG A 2 -29.12 18.62 15.20
C ARG A 2 -27.79 17.90 15.19
N ARG A 3 -27.78 16.57 15.13
CA ARG A 3 -26.57 15.78 14.86
C ARG A 3 -26.24 15.97 13.38
N THR A 4 -25.19 16.74 13.11
CA THR A 4 -24.64 16.86 11.76
C THR A 4 -23.87 15.59 11.47
N SER A 5 -24.41 14.71 10.61
CA SER A 5 -23.64 13.60 10.06
C SER A 5 -22.69 14.16 9.01
N VAL A 6 -21.41 14.22 9.33
CA VAL A 6 -20.36 14.59 8.36
C VAL A 6 -19.99 13.33 7.59
N SER A 7 -20.03 13.41 6.25
CA SER A 7 -19.49 12.36 5.38
C SER A 7 -18.01 12.17 5.70
N LEU A 8 -17.58 10.93 5.93
CA LEU A 8 -16.18 10.58 6.18
C LEU A 8 -15.40 10.43 4.86
N ASP A 9 -15.73 11.24 3.84
CA ASP A 9 -14.94 11.32 2.63
C ASP A 9 -13.72 12.25 2.84
N LYS A 10 -12.71 12.06 2.00
CA LYS A 10 -11.44 12.79 2.08
C LYS A 10 -11.64 14.29 1.97
N GLU A 11 -12.62 14.74 1.19
CA GLU A 11 -12.90 16.16 0.97
C GLU A 11 -13.44 16.82 2.24
N CYS A 12 -14.39 16.18 2.94
CA CYS A 12 -14.95 16.65 4.20
C CYS A 12 -13.92 16.69 5.31
N ILE A 13 -13.08 15.67 5.43
CA ILE A 13 -12.01 15.63 6.44
C ILE A 13 -11.00 16.75 6.18
N ASN A 14 -10.54 16.92 4.94
CA ASN A 14 -9.58 17.96 4.61
C ASN A 14 -10.14 19.37 4.86
N ALA A 15 -11.41 19.62 4.50
CA ALA A 15 -12.08 20.88 4.76
C ALA A 15 -12.24 21.17 6.26
N GLN A 16 -12.58 20.15 7.06
CA GLN A 16 -12.77 20.28 8.51
C GLN A 16 -11.46 20.65 9.24
N PHE A 17 -10.32 20.12 8.78
CA PHE A 17 -9.02 20.32 9.42
C PHE A 17 -8.16 21.38 8.71
N GLY A 18 -8.69 22.06 7.68
CA GLY A 18 -7.94 23.04 6.89
C GLY A 18 -6.72 22.44 6.17
N LEU A 19 -6.76 21.13 5.90
CA LEU A 19 -5.68 20.43 5.22
C LEU A 19 -5.75 20.79 3.73
N THR A 20 -4.62 21.22 3.18
CA THR A 20 -4.49 21.37 1.74
C THR A 20 -4.60 19.99 1.12
N THR A 21 -5.36 19.86 0.03
CA THR A 21 -5.39 18.62 -0.76
C THR A 21 -4.01 18.46 -1.40
N VAL A 22 -3.07 17.86 -0.67
CA VAL A 22 -1.77 17.48 -1.22
C VAL A 22 -2.08 16.31 -2.13
N GLN A 23 -1.96 16.53 -3.44
CA GLN A 23 -1.97 15.43 -4.39
C GLN A 23 -0.73 14.60 -4.06
N ASP A 24 -0.93 13.42 -3.48
CA ASP A 24 0.15 12.48 -3.24
C ASP A 24 0.78 12.20 -4.59
N GLU A 25 2.04 12.62 -4.77
CA GLU A 25 2.81 12.46 -6.01
C GLU A 25 2.92 10.99 -6.42
N HIS A 26 2.72 10.06 -5.47
CA HIS A 26 2.68 8.62 -5.70
C HIS A 26 1.31 8.11 -6.17
N THR A 27 0.25 8.91 -6.12
CA THR A 27 -1.05 8.55 -6.70
C THR A 27 -0.93 8.37 -8.21
N LEU A 28 -0.21 9.27 -8.87
CA LEU A 28 0.14 9.17 -10.29
C LEU A 28 0.96 7.91 -10.59
N PHE A 29 1.82 7.48 -9.67
CA PHE A 29 2.60 6.26 -9.84
C PHE A 29 1.72 5.01 -9.86
N ILE A 30 0.70 4.93 -8.99
CA ILE A 30 -0.25 3.81 -8.98
C ILE A 30 -1.09 3.79 -10.26
N GLU A 31 -1.53 4.95 -10.74
CA GLU A 31 -2.37 5.06 -11.95
C GLU A 31 -1.60 4.77 -13.25
N THR A 32 -0.28 4.93 -13.25
CA THR A 32 0.56 4.77 -14.44
C THR A 32 1.28 3.42 -14.52
N ILE A 33 1.25 2.62 -13.46
CA ILE A 33 1.93 1.33 -13.43
C ILE A 33 1.19 0.31 -14.30
N THR A 34 1.91 -0.30 -15.24
CA THR A 34 1.34 -1.33 -16.12
C THR A 34 1.65 -2.73 -15.59
N ALA A 35 0.86 -3.72 -16.01
CA ALA A 35 1.14 -5.13 -15.73
C ALA A 35 2.55 -5.56 -16.21
N ASN A 36 3.04 -4.97 -17.31
CA ASN A 36 4.40 -5.22 -17.80
C ASN A 36 5.47 -4.64 -16.87
N SER A 37 5.26 -3.41 -16.36
CA SER A 37 6.14 -2.78 -15.37
C SER A 37 6.21 -3.62 -14.09
N LEU A 38 5.06 -4.09 -13.60
CA LEU A 38 5.01 -4.96 -12.41
C LEU A 38 5.71 -6.31 -12.66
N SER A 39 5.53 -6.90 -13.83
CA SER A 39 6.24 -8.12 -14.23
C SER A 39 7.76 -7.92 -14.27
N GLN A 40 8.23 -6.74 -14.72
CA GLN A 40 9.65 -6.41 -14.72
C GLN A 40 10.22 -6.34 -13.30
N VAL A 41 9.51 -5.64 -12.39
CA VAL A 41 9.88 -5.55 -10.97
C VAL A 41 9.99 -6.94 -10.34
N LEU A 42 9.05 -7.85 -10.65
CA LEU A 42 9.10 -9.22 -10.15
C LEU A 42 10.29 -10.01 -10.70
N LYS A 43 10.69 -9.82 -11.96
CA LYS A 43 11.92 -10.44 -12.50
C LYS A 43 13.18 -9.94 -11.79
N ASP A 44 13.20 -8.67 -11.40
CA ASP A 44 14.32 -8.08 -10.71
C ASP A 44 14.41 -8.57 -9.26
N LEU A 45 13.27 -8.70 -8.58
CA LEU A 45 13.19 -9.10 -7.18
C LEU A 45 13.22 -10.63 -6.95
N CYS A 46 12.89 -11.44 -7.96
CA CYS A 46 12.81 -12.90 -7.84
C CYS A 46 13.93 -13.63 -8.57
N ILE A 47 14.15 -14.89 -8.19
CA ILE A 47 15.06 -15.81 -8.85
C ILE A 47 14.57 -16.06 -10.29
N VAL A 48 15.49 -16.36 -11.19
CA VAL A 48 15.15 -16.64 -12.59
C VAL A 48 14.17 -17.82 -12.66
N TYR A 49 13.17 -17.71 -13.54
CA TYR A 49 12.09 -18.69 -13.72
C TYR A 49 11.08 -18.82 -12.58
N THR A 50 11.09 -17.92 -11.59
CA THR A 50 10.00 -17.83 -10.61
C THR A 50 8.67 -17.61 -11.33
N ARG A 51 7.67 -18.42 -10.96
CA ARG A 51 6.28 -18.23 -11.38
C ARG A 51 5.55 -17.42 -10.33
N TRP A 52 4.63 -16.58 -10.78
CA TRP A 52 3.75 -15.80 -9.91
C TRP A 52 2.31 -15.92 -10.37
N THR A 53 1.40 -15.90 -9.40
CA THR A 53 -0.04 -15.91 -9.64
C THR A 53 -0.55 -14.49 -9.71
N ILE A 54 -1.43 -14.23 -10.67
CA ILE A 54 -2.12 -12.96 -10.82
C ILE A 54 -3.57 -13.19 -10.37
N SER A 55 -4.03 -12.42 -9.38
CA SER A 55 -5.42 -12.49 -8.93
C SER A 55 -6.35 -11.76 -9.91
N SER A 56 -7.67 -11.93 -9.72
CA SER A 56 -8.69 -11.18 -10.46
C SER A 56 -8.64 -9.66 -10.25
N GLN A 57 -7.90 -9.20 -9.24
CA GLN A 57 -7.67 -7.79 -8.92
C GLN A 57 -6.30 -7.31 -9.44
N GLU A 58 -5.68 -8.07 -10.34
CA GLU A 58 -4.34 -7.80 -10.88
C GLU A 58 -3.21 -7.84 -9.83
N CYS A 59 -3.48 -8.38 -8.64
CA CYS A 59 -2.47 -8.54 -7.61
C CYS A 59 -1.55 -9.71 -7.95
N HIS A 60 -0.25 -9.43 -8.02
CA HIS A 60 0.77 -10.45 -8.27
C HIS A 60 1.27 -11.05 -6.96
N THR A 61 1.23 -12.37 -6.85
CA THR A 61 1.64 -13.10 -5.65
C THR A 61 2.82 -14.01 -5.97
N ILE A 62 3.84 -13.98 -5.11
CA ILE A 62 5.06 -14.78 -5.25
C ILE A 62 5.30 -15.60 -3.98
N GLU A 63 5.86 -16.79 -4.13
CA GLU A 63 6.40 -17.52 -2.99
C GLU A 63 7.58 -16.76 -2.40
N ARG A 64 7.63 -16.64 -1.06
CA ARG A 64 8.67 -15.88 -0.37
C ARG A 64 10.08 -16.39 -0.71
N ASP A 65 10.25 -17.70 -0.82
CA ASP A 65 11.57 -18.28 -1.04
C ASP A 65 12.09 -18.06 -2.46
N SER A 66 11.20 -17.72 -3.38
CA SER A 66 11.54 -17.32 -4.73
C SER A 66 12.15 -15.92 -4.84
N GLN A 67 12.15 -15.12 -3.76
CA GLN A 67 12.76 -13.79 -3.75
C GLN A 67 14.29 -13.87 -3.69
N LYS A 68 14.97 -12.97 -4.41
CA LYS A 68 16.39 -12.67 -4.21
C LYS A 68 16.62 -12.07 -2.82
N PRO A 69 17.86 -12.09 -2.30
CA PRO A 69 18.18 -11.50 -1.00
C PRO A 69 17.68 -10.06 -0.82
N ILE A 70 17.78 -9.22 -1.85
CA ILE A 70 17.29 -7.84 -1.80
C ILE A 70 15.77 -7.75 -1.58
N GLY A 71 14.99 -8.60 -2.26
CA GLY A 71 13.54 -8.67 -2.07
C GLY A 71 13.17 -9.13 -0.66
N LYS A 72 13.91 -10.12 -0.11
CA LYS A 72 13.72 -10.60 1.26
C LYS A 72 13.99 -9.51 2.28
N VAL A 73 15.05 -8.70 2.09
CA VAL A 73 15.35 -7.56 2.97
C VAL A 73 14.21 -6.54 2.96
N TRP A 74 13.73 -6.16 1.77
CA TRP A 74 12.58 -5.27 1.65
C TRP A 74 11.32 -5.83 2.30
N TYR A 75 11.02 -7.10 2.07
CA TYR A 75 9.89 -7.77 2.71
C TYR A 75 9.99 -7.72 4.25
N HIS A 76 11.16 -8.04 4.81
CA HIS A 76 11.39 -7.98 6.25
C HIS A 76 11.27 -6.55 6.79
N PHE A 77 11.82 -5.56 6.08
CA PHE A 77 11.73 -4.16 6.47
C PHE A 77 10.28 -3.67 6.49
N LEU A 78 9.53 -3.84 5.39
CA LEU A 78 8.12 -3.48 5.28
C LEU A 78 7.31 -4.19 6.37
N LYS A 79 7.53 -5.49 6.56
CA LYS A 79 6.79 -6.29 7.52
C LYS A 79 7.01 -5.85 8.98
N SER A 80 8.27 -5.59 9.33
CA SER A 80 8.67 -5.31 10.72
C SER A 80 8.60 -3.83 11.12
N ARG A 81 8.60 -2.90 10.16
CA ARG A 81 8.67 -1.46 10.45
C ARG A 81 7.43 -0.70 9.99
N LEU A 82 6.81 -1.09 8.88
CA LEU A 82 5.64 -0.40 8.33
C LEU A 82 4.32 -1.10 8.67
N THR A 83 4.29 -2.44 8.66
CA THR A 83 3.10 -3.21 9.08
C THR A 83 3.11 -3.62 10.55
N SER A 84 4.08 -3.16 11.35
CA SER A 84 4.01 -3.34 12.80
C SER A 84 2.77 -2.64 13.33
N SER A 85 1.78 -3.44 13.73
CA SER A 85 0.44 -3.02 14.10
C SER A 85 0.45 -2.15 15.36
N THR A 86 0.65 -0.85 15.19
CA THR A 86 0.22 0.16 16.17
C THR A 86 -1.04 0.90 15.69
N HIS A 87 -1.52 0.63 14.48
CA HIS A 87 -2.86 1.02 14.06
C HIS A 87 -3.89 0.06 14.66
N ASN A 88 -4.30 0.35 15.89
CA ASN A 88 -5.65 0.17 16.47
C ASN A 88 -5.67 0.27 17.99
N THR A 89 -4.73 0.98 18.62
CA THR A 89 -5.00 1.48 19.98
C THR A 89 -5.89 2.71 19.84
N ILE A 90 -7.21 2.49 19.83
CA ILE A 90 -8.17 3.56 20.07
C ILE A 90 -7.83 4.08 21.47
N ILE A 91 -7.24 5.27 21.53
CA ILE A 91 -7.11 6.00 22.79
C ILE A 91 -8.52 6.52 23.10
N SER A 92 -9.24 5.78 23.93
CA SER A 92 -10.45 6.27 24.58
C SER A 92 -10.01 7.33 25.59
N ASN A 93 -10.41 8.58 25.39
CA ASN A 93 -10.31 9.59 26.44
C ASN A 93 -11.51 9.40 27.39
N GLU A 94 -11.23 9.20 28.67
CA GLU A 94 -12.18 9.42 29.77
C GLU A 94 -12.48 10.91 29.95
#